data_AF-A0A2V6DVL4-F1
#
_entry.id   AF-A0A2V6DVL4-F1
#
_cell.length_a   1.000
_cell.length_b   1.000
_cell.length_c   1.000
_cell.angle_alpha   90.00
_cell.angle_beta   90.00
_cell.angle_gamma   90.00
#
_symmetry.space_group_name_H-M   'P 1'
#
loop_
_entity.id
_entity.type
_entity.pdbx_description
1 polymer ?
#
loop_
_entity_poly.entity_id
_entity_poly.type
_entity_poly.pdbx_seq_one_letter_code
_entity_poly.pdbx_strand_id
1 'polypeptide(L)'
;MSDKHLNGAGATKRILFVAGSGTEILDLVGPLQVFARASDMYLRDHPAAPPIYSVEVVSIAAGRSLIANCGLRFSADKTFRQVRGKIDTVLVAGGDVIEQNKMNRDAVRWLKKITARTRRVGSVCTGAMLLARAGLLDGRRATTHWNWCDTLIRCAPRTDVDPDPIFVRDENIYTSAGVTAGMDLALALVEEDYGSQLALQVARNLVLYLRRPGGQSQFSAALSLQGTDRKPLRELEGWVLDHLDQPLTVPVLAQRVAMSPRNFARVFTKEMRTTPAKFVERLRVEAARRRLEESQNTMEMIAAQCGFGNMNSMRNVFQRALKIPPGQYRRHFRRMKDPVRKSKHR
;
A
#
# COMPACT_ATOMS: atom_id res chain seq x y z
N MET A 1 -8.13 -42.65 -8.59
CA MET A 1 -6.67 -42.51 -8.78
C MET A 1 -6.49 -41.36 -9.78
N SER A 2 -5.87 -40.23 -9.48
CA SER A 2 -4.75 -39.98 -8.58
C SER A 2 -4.82 -38.57 -8.02
N ASP A 3 -4.83 -38.53 -6.69
CA ASP A 3 -4.65 -37.41 -5.79
C ASP A 3 -3.20 -36.91 -5.90
N LYS A 4 -2.97 -35.79 -6.60
CA LYS A 4 -1.66 -35.12 -6.66
C LYS A 4 -1.87 -33.62 -6.89
N HIS A 5 -2.21 -32.87 -5.83
CA HIS A 5 -1.78 -31.46 -5.64
C HIS A 5 -2.15 -30.86 -4.24
N LEU A 6 -2.30 -31.67 -3.19
CA LEU A 6 -2.39 -31.17 -1.80
C LEU A 6 -1.08 -31.44 -1.04
N ASN A 7 0.02 -30.87 -1.53
CA ASN A 7 1.29 -30.90 -0.82
C ASN A 7 1.56 -29.49 -0.28
N GLY A 8 1.07 -29.19 0.93
CA GLY A 8 1.17 -27.83 1.47
C GLY A 8 0.69 -27.58 2.89
N ALA A 9 0.38 -28.60 3.71
CA ALA A 9 0.18 -28.38 5.15
C ALA A 9 1.54 -28.15 5.83
N GLY A 10 2.20 -27.05 5.51
CA GLY A 10 3.36 -26.57 6.25
C GLY A 10 2.96 -26.17 7.67
N ALA A 11 3.92 -26.22 8.60
CA ALA A 11 3.71 -25.77 9.97
C ALA A 11 3.10 -24.36 10.03
N THR A 12 2.23 -24.10 11.01
CA THR A 12 1.58 -22.81 11.25
C THR A 12 2.58 -21.65 11.18
N LYS A 13 2.33 -20.70 10.27
CA LYS A 13 3.21 -19.54 10.09
C LYS A 13 2.95 -18.53 11.20
N ARG A 14 3.98 -18.25 12.00
CA ARG A 14 3.89 -17.30 13.11
C ARG A 14 4.18 -15.87 12.66
N ILE A 15 3.18 -15.00 12.83
CA ILE A 15 3.20 -13.59 12.42
C ILE A 15 3.24 -12.71 13.66
N LEU A 16 4.24 -11.86 13.75
CA LEU A 16 4.34 -10.85 14.80
C LEU A 16 3.96 -9.48 14.25
N PHE A 17 2.95 -8.87 14.83
CA PHE A 17 2.69 -7.45 14.68
C PHE A 17 3.39 -6.68 15.78
N VAL A 18 4.21 -5.70 15.43
CA VAL A 18 4.99 -4.88 16.35
C VAL A 18 4.34 -3.50 16.44
N ALA A 19 3.94 -3.09 17.63
CA ALA A 19 3.25 -1.82 17.88
C ALA A 19 3.76 -1.13 19.15
N GLY A 20 3.63 0.20 19.19
CA GLY A 20 3.91 1.03 20.36
C GLY A 20 2.68 1.83 20.79
N SER A 21 2.79 2.60 21.88
CA SER A 21 1.73 3.56 22.21
C SER A 21 1.64 4.63 21.12
N GLY A 22 0.44 5.13 20.88
CA GLY A 22 0.12 5.99 19.74
C GLY A 22 0.13 5.28 18.39
N THR A 23 0.08 3.93 18.36
CA THR A 23 -0.04 3.20 17.08
C THR A 23 -1.28 3.68 16.32
N GLU A 24 -1.16 3.83 15.01
CA GLU A 24 -2.34 3.92 14.14
C GLU A 24 -3.04 2.56 14.18
N ILE A 25 -4.22 2.48 14.79
CA ILE A 25 -4.83 1.19 15.07
C ILE A 25 -5.10 0.42 13.79
N LEU A 26 -5.45 1.11 12.70
CA LEU A 26 -5.77 0.46 11.43
C LEU A 26 -4.55 -0.17 10.75
N ASP A 27 -3.35 0.37 10.99
CA ASP A 27 -2.08 -0.23 10.53
C ASP A 27 -1.82 -1.59 11.19
N LEU A 28 -2.37 -1.78 12.40
CA LEU A 28 -2.25 -3.00 13.17
C LEU A 28 -3.40 -3.96 12.84
N VAL A 29 -4.64 -3.56 13.14
CA VAL A 29 -5.80 -4.47 13.16
C VAL A 29 -6.30 -4.81 11.76
N GLY A 30 -6.13 -3.92 10.77
CA GLY A 30 -6.52 -4.19 9.39
C GLY A 30 -5.80 -5.41 8.81
N PRO A 31 -4.46 -5.37 8.66
CA PRO A 31 -3.70 -6.53 8.19
C PRO A 31 -3.80 -7.75 9.12
N LEU A 32 -3.90 -7.56 10.45
CA LEU A 32 -4.12 -8.66 11.38
C LEU A 32 -5.43 -9.40 11.07
N GLN A 33 -6.52 -8.67 10.82
CA GLN A 33 -7.82 -9.24 10.49
C GLN A 33 -7.80 -10.02 9.18
N VAL A 34 -6.97 -9.61 8.20
CA VAL A 34 -6.75 -10.36 6.95
C VAL A 34 -6.15 -11.74 7.23
N PHE A 35 -5.09 -11.83 8.04
CA PHE A 35 -4.47 -13.11 8.40
C PHE A 35 -5.40 -14.00 9.24
N ALA A 36 -6.10 -13.41 10.22
CA ALA A 36 -7.07 -14.14 11.03
C ALA A 36 -8.20 -14.71 10.17
N ARG A 37 -8.73 -13.92 9.23
CA ARG A 37 -9.78 -14.37 8.30
C ARG A 37 -9.27 -15.45 7.34
N ALA A 38 -8.04 -15.33 6.85
CA ALA A 38 -7.44 -16.37 6.01
C ALA A 38 -7.35 -17.70 6.76
N SER A 39 -6.92 -17.69 8.03
CA SER A 39 -6.90 -18.89 8.88
C SER A 39 -8.29 -19.49 9.08
N ASP A 40 -9.29 -18.68 9.43
CA ASP A 40 -10.67 -19.16 9.63
C ASP A 40 -11.25 -19.79 8.35
N MET A 41 -11.10 -19.12 7.21
CA MET A 41 -11.62 -19.62 5.94
C MET A 41 -10.92 -20.91 5.49
N TYR A 42 -9.61 -21.00 5.67
CA TYR A 42 -8.86 -22.22 5.36
C TYR A 42 -9.34 -23.42 6.19
N LEU A 43 -9.61 -23.22 7.49
CA LEU A 43 -10.09 -24.27 8.40
C LEU A 43 -11.51 -24.73 8.08
N ARG A 44 -12.38 -23.85 7.56
CA ARG A 44 -13.72 -24.26 7.09
C ARG A 44 -13.63 -25.28 5.95
N ASP A 45 -12.69 -25.07 5.04
CA ASP A 45 -12.46 -25.97 3.91
C ASP A 45 -11.61 -27.20 4.31
N HIS A 46 -10.87 -27.12 5.43
CA HIS A 46 -9.97 -28.17 5.92
C HIS A 46 -10.10 -28.38 7.45
N PRO A 47 -11.21 -28.95 7.96
CA PRO A 47 -11.50 -28.98 9.40
C PRO A 47 -10.48 -29.75 10.25
N ALA A 48 -9.74 -30.69 9.67
CA ALA A 48 -8.71 -31.48 10.35
C ALA A 48 -7.31 -30.85 10.30
N ALA A 49 -7.11 -29.75 9.57
CA ALA A 49 -5.83 -29.09 9.46
C ALA A 49 -5.55 -28.17 10.66
N PRO A 50 -4.28 -27.93 11.02
CA PRO A 50 -3.95 -26.86 11.96
C PRO A 50 -4.19 -25.47 11.33
N PRO A 51 -4.33 -24.40 12.13
CA PRO A 51 -4.41 -23.03 11.62
C PRO A 51 -3.17 -22.69 10.76
N ILE A 52 -3.39 -22.02 9.63
CA ILE A 52 -2.30 -21.64 8.72
C ILE A 52 -1.47 -20.47 9.25
N TYR A 53 -2.07 -19.59 10.05
CA TYR A 53 -1.40 -18.47 10.73
C TYR A 53 -1.67 -18.48 12.23
N SER A 54 -0.62 -18.17 13.00
CA SER A 54 -0.70 -17.75 14.40
C SER A 54 -0.22 -16.31 14.48
N VAL A 55 -1.09 -15.41 14.92
CA VAL A 55 -0.84 -13.97 14.91
C VAL A 55 -0.73 -13.47 16.35
N GLU A 56 0.32 -12.70 16.64
CA GLU A 56 0.54 -12.09 17.97
C GLU A 56 0.90 -10.61 17.83
N VAL A 57 0.39 -9.80 18.75
CA VAL A 57 0.75 -8.39 18.92
C VAL A 57 1.86 -8.27 19.97
N VAL A 58 2.92 -7.57 19.60
CA VAL A 58 4.12 -7.37 20.42
C VAL A 58 4.30 -5.88 20.67
N SER A 59 4.26 -5.51 21.94
CA SER A 59 4.53 -4.15 22.40
C SER A 59 6.04 -3.86 22.40
N ILE A 60 6.43 -2.73 21.81
CA ILE A 60 7.79 -2.15 21.95
C ILE A 60 7.94 -1.28 23.20
N ALA A 61 6.87 -1.07 23.96
CA ALA A 61 6.90 -0.39 25.25
C ALA A 61 7.33 -1.36 26.38
N ALA A 62 7.51 -0.82 27.60
CA ALA A 62 7.86 -1.62 28.77
C ALA A 62 6.70 -2.57 29.19
N GLY A 63 5.46 -2.15 28.96
CA GLY A 63 4.25 -2.90 29.30
C GLY A 63 3.49 -3.39 28.06
N ARG A 64 2.46 -4.20 28.31
CA ARG A 64 1.55 -4.73 27.28
C ARG A 64 0.35 -3.82 27.00
N SER A 65 -0.02 -2.95 27.94
CA SER A 65 -1.11 -2.00 27.77
C SER A 65 -0.67 -0.87 26.84
N LEU A 66 -1.42 -0.65 25.77
CA LEU A 66 -1.18 0.35 24.75
C LEU A 66 -2.44 1.21 24.55
N ILE A 67 -2.23 2.43 24.12
CA ILE A 67 -3.29 3.35 23.68
C ILE A 67 -2.98 3.70 22.24
N ALA A 68 -3.91 3.48 21.32
CA ALA A 68 -3.79 3.89 19.92
C ALA A 68 -3.91 5.42 19.79
N ASN A 69 -3.49 5.99 18.65
CA ASN A 69 -3.60 7.43 18.36
C ASN A 69 -5.06 7.95 18.43
N CYS A 70 -6.05 7.10 18.19
CA CYS A 70 -7.48 7.41 18.31
C CYS A 70 -8.04 7.27 19.74
N GLY A 71 -7.19 6.99 20.74
CA GLY A 71 -7.58 6.85 22.15
C GLY A 71 -8.05 5.45 22.55
N LEU A 72 -8.17 4.50 21.61
CA LEU A 72 -8.54 3.11 21.91
C LEU A 72 -7.47 2.45 22.78
N ARG A 73 -7.88 1.88 23.91
CA ARG A 73 -7.01 1.10 24.78
C ARG A 73 -7.07 -0.38 24.40
N PHE A 74 -5.91 -1.02 24.28
CA PHE A 74 -5.81 -2.44 23.98
C PHE A 74 -4.56 -3.05 24.65
N SER A 75 -4.52 -4.37 24.75
CA SER A 75 -3.35 -5.08 25.27
C SER A 75 -2.66 -5.86 24.17
N ALA A 76 -1.35 -5.73 24.06
CA ALA A 76 -0.51 -6.65 23.31
C ALA A 76 -0.45 -8.01 24.03
N ASP A 77 -0.20 -9.09 23.27
CA ASP A 77 0.00 -10.43 23.84
C ASP A 77 1.29 -10.47 24.67
N LYS A 78 2.35 -9.85 24.14
CA LYS A 78 3.71 -9.89 24.69
C LYS A 78 4.38 -8.52 24.61
N THR A 79 5.38 -8.31 25.45
CA THR A 79 6.40 -7.28 25.18
C THR A 79 7.51 -7.86 24.31
N PHE A 80 8.25 -7.00 23.62
CA PHE A 80 9.37 -7.43 22.76
C PHE A 80 10.39 -8.29 23.51
N ARG A 81 10.56 -8.07 24.82
CA ARG A 81 11.46 -8.84 25.70
C ARG A 81 11.01 -10.28 25.92
N GLN A 82 9.73 -10.59 25.73
CA GLN A 82 9.14 -11.92 25.95
C GLN A 82 9.10 -12.78 24.67
N VAL A 83 9.41 -12.22 23.51
CA VAL A 83 9.36 -12.96 22.24
C VAL A 83 10.47 -14.01 22.16
N ARG A 84 10.10 -15.26 21.91
CA ARG A 84 11.00 -16.42 21.77
C ARG A 84 10.56 -17.27 20.57
N GLY A 85 11.39 -18.22 20.13
CA GLY A 85 11.05 -19.19 19.09
C GLY A 85 11.16 -18.64 17.65
N LYS A 86 10.87 -19.51 16.67
CA LYS A 86 10.91 -19.18 15.24
C LYS A 86 9.76 -18.22 14.89
N ILE A 87 10.05 -17.26 14.01
CA ILE A 87 9.10 -16.26 13.52
C ILE A 87 9.13 -16.33 11.99
N ASP A 88 7.96 -16.46 11.36
CA ASP A 88 7.86 -16.47 9.91
C ASP A 88 7.84 -15.04 9.36
N THR A 89 7.00 -14.18 9.98
CA THR A 89 6.74 -12.82 9.50
C THR A 89 6.77 -11.82 10.64
N VAL A 90 7.38 -10.66 10.42
CA VAL A 90 7.29 -9.49 11.31
C VAL A 90 6.70 -8.33 10.54
N LEU A 91 5.65 -7.70 11.07
CA LEU A 91 5.04 -6.49 10.53
C LEU A 91 5.04 -5.39 11.57
N VAL A 92 5.63 -4.23 11.27
CA VAL A 92 5.68 -3.08 12.16
C VAL A 92 4.56 -2.10 11.80
N ALA A 93 3.65 -1.84 12.75
CA ALA A 93 2.62 -0.82 12.60
C ALA A 93 3.21 0.60 12.82
N GLY A 94 2.66 1.59 12.12
CA GLY A 94 3.00 2.99 12.30
C GLY A 94 2.39 3.60 13.55
N GLY A 95 2.82 4.82 13.88
CA GLY A 95 2.20 5.65 14.90
C GLY A 95 3.15 6.59 15.64
N ASP A 96 2.60 7.32 16.61
CA ASP A 96 3.19 8.52 17.20
C ASP A 96 4.58 8.31 17.78
N VAL A 97 4.83 7.19 18.47
CA VAL A 97 6.14 6.91 19.07
C VAL A 97 7.24 6.80 18.01
N ILE A 98 6.90 6.28 16.83
CA ILE A 98 7.82 6.18 15.71
C ILE A 98 8.00 7.54 15.03
N GLU A 99 6.88 8.23 14.79
CA GLU A 99 6.81 9.55 14.17
C GLU A 99 7.57 10.65 14.94
N GLN A 100 7.46 10.62 16.27
CA GLN A 100 8.15 11.54 17.17
C GLN A 100 9.59 11.11 17.46
N ASN A 101 10.08 10.05 16.83
CA ASN A 101 11.41 9.48 17.05
C ASN A 101 11.68 9.12 18.54
N LYS A 102 10.66 8.62 19.26
CA LYS A 102 10.71 8.26 20.69
C LYS A 102 10.81 6.74 20.94
N MET A 103 11.25 5.96 19.96
CA MET A 103 11.32 4.50 20.08
C MET A 103 12.41 4.07 21.07
N ASN A 104 12.14 2.98 21.78
CA ASN A 104 13.11 2.37 22.69
C ASN A 104 14.30 1.78 21.90
N ARG A 105 15.53 2.19 22.22
CA ARG A 105 16.76 1.65 21.59
C ARG A 105 16.90 0.14 21.76
N ASP A 106 16.42 -0.43 22.86
CA ASP A 106 16.36 -1.88 23.07
C ASP A 106 15.42 -2.55 22.06
N ALA A 107 14.28 -1.94 21.77
CA ALA A 107 13.33 -2.46 20.79
C ALA A 107 13.92 -2.41 19.37
N VAL A 108 14.66 -1.36 19.01
CA VAL A 108 15.38 -1.28 17.72
C VAL A 108 16.41 -2.41 17.60
N ARG A 109 17.25 -2.60 18.63
CA ARG A 109 18.25 -3.69 18.67
C ARG A 109 17.61 -5.06 18.63
N TRP A 110 16.52 -5.25 19.37
CA TRP A 110 15.74 -6.47 19.38
C TRP A 110 15.17 -6.77 17.99
N LEU A 111 14.58 -5.78 17.32
CA LEU A 111 13.99 -5.94 16.01
C LEU A 111 15.05 -6.41 15.00
N LYS A 112 16.22 -5.76 14.97
CA LYS A 112 17.36 -6.19 14.15
C LYS A 112 17.77 -7.64 14.44
N LYS A 113 17.81 -8.03 15.72
CA LYS A 113 18.21 -9.39 16.13
C LYS A 113 17.20 -10.45 15.69
N ILE A 114 15.90 -10.23 15.90
CA ILE A 114 14.90 -11.25 15.57
C ILE A 114 14.72 -11.40 14.05
N THR A 115 14.85 -10.31 13.31
CA THR A 115 14.63 -10.28 11.86
C THR A 115 15.74 -10.95 11.06
N ALA A 116 16.94 -11.11 11.63
CA ALA A 116 18.06 -11.82 11.00
C ALA A 116 17.75 -13.29 10.64
N ARG A 117 16.71 -13.89 11.24
CA ARG A 117 16.29 -15.28 10.99
C ARG A 117 14.81 -15.40 10.58
N THR A 118 14.17 -14.27 10.27
CA THR A 118 12.76 -14.22 9.87
C THR A 118 12.68 -14.32 8.35
N ARG A 119 11.72 -15.10 7.82
CA ARG A 119 11.54 -15.27 6.38
C ARG A 119 11.24 -13.93 5.69
N ARG A 120 10.34 -13.12 6.27
CA ARG A 120 9.94 -11.82 5.72
C ARG A 120 9.66 -10.79 6.80
N VAL A 121 10.01 -9.55 6.51
CA VAL A 121 9.88 -8.43 7.43
C VAL A 121 9.18 -7.31 6.69
N GLY A 122 8.29 -6.62 7.36
CA GLY A 122 7.64 -5.49 6.76
C GLY A 122 7.11 -4.46 7.73
N SER A 123 6.52 -3.43 7.15
CA SER A 123 5.94 -2.32 7.88
C SER A 123 4.73 -1.75 7.17
N VAL A 124 3.87 -1.14 7.97
CA VAL A 124 2.70 -0.39 7.54
C VAL A 124 2.89 1.06 8.00
N CYS A 125 2.60 2.01 7.12
CA CYS A 125 2.76 3.45 7.36
C CYS A 125 4.18 3.82 7.84
N THR A 126 4.26 4.59 8.92
CA THR A 126 5.48 5.09 9.55
C THR A 126 6.31 4.00 10.21
N GLY A 127 5.80 2.76 10.32
CA GLY A 127 6.58 1.59 10.75
C GLY A 127 7.88 1.38 9.95
N ALA A 128 7.92 1.86 8.71
CA ALA A 128 9.12 1.85 7.86
C ALA A 128 10.31 2.58 8.51
N MET A 129 10.06 3.63 9.30
CA MET A 129 11.12 4.35 10.00
C MET A 129 11.76 3.49 11.09
N LEU A 130 10.99 2.63 11.76
CA LEU A 130 11.56 1.69 12.72
C LEU A 130 12.43 0.62 12.02
N LEU A 131 12.01 0.15 10.84
CA LEU A 131 12.84 -0.72 10.01
C LEU A 131 14.14 -0.03 9.58
N ALA A 132 14.06 1.23 9.14
CA ALA A 132 15.23 2.04 8.82
C ALA A 132 16.20 2.18 9.99
N ARG A 133 15.69 2.48 11.20
CA ARG A 133 16.51 2.58 12.42
C ARG A 133 17.18 1.25 12.80
N ALA A 134 16.55 0.12 12.47
CA ALA A 134 17.15 -1.21 12.64
C ALA A 134 18.20 -1.54 11.56
N GLY A 135 18.38 -0.68 10.55
CA GLY A 135 19.28 -0.87 9.41
C GLY A 135 18.74 -1.86 8.38
N LEU A 136 17.42 -2.08 8.35
CA LEU A 136 16.78 -3.09 7.50
C LEU A 136 16.40 -2.54 6.12
N LEU A 137 16.43 -1.22 5.92
CA LEU A 137 16.09 -0.57 4.65
C LEU A 137 17.32 -0.06 3.87
N ASP A 138 18.54 -0.24 4.41
CA ASP A 138 19.76 0.19 3.75
C ASP A 138 19.94 -0.53 2.40
N GLY A 139 20.03 0.23 1.30
CA GLY A 139 20.16 -0.30 -0.05
C GLY A 139 18.89 -0.95 -0.61
N ARG A 140 17.74 -0.77 0.05
CA ARG A 140 16.46 -1.33 -0.37
C ARG A 140 15.55 -0.26 -0.99
N ARG A 141 14.67 -0.69 -1.89
CA ARG A 141 13.50 0.09 -2.30
C ARG A 141 12.40 -0.06 -1.26
N ALA A 142 11.85 1.05 -0.79
CA ALA A 142 10.81 1.06 0.22
C ALA A 142 9.78 2.17 -0.04
N THR A 143 8.62 2.04 0.58
CA THR A 143 7.59 3.08 0.64
C THR A 143 7.17 3.30 2.09
N THR A 144 6.55 4.42 2.37
CA THR A 144 5.85 4.72 3.64
C THR A 144 4.67 5.60 3.30
N HIS A 145 3.90 6.03 4.30
CA HIS A 145 2.81 6.97 4.05
C HIS A 145 3.33 8.22 3.34
N TRP A 146 2.61 8.70 2.33
CA TRP A 146 3.02 9.83 1.49
C TRP A 146 3.44 11.08 2.30
N ASN A 147 2.71 11.42 3.37
CA ASN A 147 3.07 12.52 4.29
C ASN A 147 4.43 12.37 4.96
N TRP A 148 4.97 11.17 5.00
CA TRP A 148 6.12 10.77 5.80
C TRP A 148 7.32 10.34 4.94
N CYS A 149 7.19 10.35 3.61
CA CYS A 149 8.27 9.95 2.70
C CYS A 149 9.51 10.85 2.85
N ASP A 150 9.34 12.17 2.92
CA ASP A 150 10.47 13.10 3.13
C ASP A 150 11.18 12.86 4.46
N THR A 151 10.43 12.49 5.51
CA THR A 151 11.01 12.14 6.81
C THR A 151 11.81 10.84 6.72
N LEU A 152 11.29 9.83 6.01
CA LEU A 152 12.01 8.57 5.79
C LEU A 152 13.30 8.79 4.98
N ILE A 153 13.24 9.59 3.92
CA ILE A 153 14.42 9.94 3.10
C ILE A 153 15.51 10.58 3.98
N ARG A 154 15.13 11.52 4.86
CA ARG A 154 16.09 12.16 5.77
C ARG A 154 16.68 11.20 6.80
N CYS A 155 15.89 10.27 7.34
CA CYS A 155 16.35 9.37 8.40
C CYS A 155 17.04 8.10 7.88
N ALA A 156 16.88 7.78 6.60
CA ALA A 156 17.38 6.57 5.96
C ALA A 156 17.94 6.84 4.54
N PRO A 157 19.00 7.67 4.42
CA PRO A 157 19.46 8.20 3.12
C PRO A 157 19.98 7.13 2.13
N ARG A 158 20.23 5.90 2.60
CA ARG A 158 20.62 4.76 1.77
C ARG A 158 19.42 3.97 1.22
N THR A 159 18.20 4.38 1.53
CA THR A 159 16.97 3.74 1.07
C THR A 159 16.48 4.43 -0.20
N ASP A 160 16.10 3.66 -1.21
CA ASP A 160 15.38 4.15 -2.38
C ASP A 160 13.90 4.29 -2.03
N VAL A 161 13.50 5.48 -1.55
CA VAL A 161 12.12 5.72 -1.10
C VAL A 161 11.23 6.09 -2.29
N ASP A 162 10.27 5.23 -2.61
CA ASP A 162 9.25 5.48 -3.63
C ASP A 162 7.93 5.90 -2.97
N PRO A 163 7.49 7.17 -3.15
CA PRO A 163 6.29 7.69 -2.51
C PRO A 163 4.98 7.30 -3.21
N ASP A 164 5.03 6.71 -4.41
CA ASP A 164 3.82 6.43 -5.19
C ASP A 164 3.10 5.13 -4.79
N PRO A 165 3.74 3.95 -4.70
CA PRO A 165 3.03 2.69 -4.48
C PRO A 165 2.45 2.55 -3.07
N ILE A 166 1.26 1.96 -2.96
CA ILE A 166 0.62 1.57 -1.68
C ILE A 166 1.39 0.49 -0.93
N PHE A 167 2.16 -0.36 -1.62
CA PHE A 167 3.19 -1.18 -1.00
C PHE A 167 4.29 -1.56 -1.98
N VAL A 168 5.50 -1.74 -1.44
CA VAL A 168 6.69 -2.22 -2.15
C VAL A 168 7.13 -3.53 -1.52
N ARG A 169 7.48 -4.49 -2.39
CA ARG A 169 8.26 -5.67 -2.04
C ARG A 169 9.65 -5.53 -2.64
N ASP A 170 10.67 -5.62 -1.80
CA ASP A 170 12.07 -5.74 -2.20
C ASP A 170 12.69 -6.94 -1.44
N GLU A 171 12.90 -8.03 -2.18
CA GLU A 171 13.28 -9.35 -1.64
C GLU A 171 12.36 -9.82 -0.49
N ASN A 172 12.87 -9.81 0.74
CA ASN A 172 12.19 -10.20 1.98
C ASN A 172 11.66 -9.01 2.79
N ILE A 173 11.82 -7.78 2.28
CA ILE A 173 11.34 -6.54 2.90
C ILE A 173 10.06 -6.07 2.20
N TYR A 174 9.02 -5.80 2.99
CA TYR A 174 7.71 -5.36 2.51
C TYR A 174 7.30 -4.08 3.22
N THR A 175 7.10 -2.99 2.50
CA THR A 175 6.73 -1.71 3.13
C THR A 175 5.45 -1.18 2.51
N SER A 176 4.55 -0.61 3.32
CA SER A 176 3.22 -0.15 2.89
C SER A 176 2.95 1.28 3.34
N ALA A 177 2.16 1.99 2.55
CA ALA A 177 1.68 3.34 2.77
C ALA A 177 0.94 3.55 4.09
N GLY A 178 0.26 2.53 4.61
CA GLY A 178 -0.51 2.67 5.85
C GLY A 178 -2.02 2.63 5.71
N VAL A 179 -2.68 2.67 6.85
CA VAL A 179 -4.12 2.64 7.04
C VAL A 179 -4.70 1.42 6.33
N THR A 180 -5.52 1.60 5.30
CA THR A 180 -6.12 0.48 4.57
C THR A 180 -5.13 -0.21 3.63
N ALA A 181 -4.01 0.43 3.23
CA ALA A 181 -3.00 -0.21 2.39
C ALA A 181 -2.26 -1.35 3.10
N GLY A 182 -2.30 -1.38 4.44
CA GLY A 182 -1.82 -2.51 5.22
C GLY A 182 -2.61 -3.79 4.94
N MET A 183 -3.93 -3.67 4.69
CA MET A 183 -4.77 -4.81 4.31
C MET A 183 -4.40 -5.36 2.93
N ASP A 184 -4.10 -4.49 1.96
CA ASP A 184 -3.64 -4.91 0.63
C ASP A 184 -2.30 -5.65 0.71
N LEU A 185 -1.37 -5.15 1.54
CA LEU A 185 -0.12 -5.86 1.80
C LEU A 185 -0.39 -7.25 2.40
N ALA A 186 -1.23 -7.36 3.43
CA ALA A 186 -1.55 -8.67 4.02
C ALA A 186 -2.22 -9.61 3.02
N LEU A 187 -3.10 -9.13 2.15
CA LEU A 187 -3.70 -9.96 1.10
C LEU A 187 -2.67 -10.48 0.09
N ALA A 188 -1.69 -9.65 -0.27
CA ALA A 188 -0.56 -10.08 -1.10
C ALA A 188 0.31 -11.14 -0.41
N LEU A 189 0.48 -11.04 0.91
CA LEU A 189 1.21 -12.04 1.70
C LEU A 189 0.44 -13.36 1.83
N VAL A 190 -0.89 -13.32 1.99
CA VAL A 190 -1.75 -14.51 1.96
C VAL A 190 -1.70 -15.19 0.58
N GLU A 191 -1.73 -14.40 -0.49
CA GLU A 191 -1.58 -14.91 -1.85
C GLU A 191 -0.23 -15.58 -2.09
N GLU A 192 0.86 -15.02 -1.58
CA GLU A 192 2.19 -15.63 -1.67
C GLU A 192 2.25 -17.00 -0.97
N ASP A 193 1.52 -17.15 0.14
CA ASP A 193 1.59 -18.36 0.95
C ASP A 193 0.63 -19.47 0.52
N TYR A 194 -0.59 -19.11 0.10
CA TYR A 194 -1.71 -20.03 -0.11
C TYR A 194 -2.45 -19.79 -1.43
N GLY A 195 -1.92 -18.91 -2.29
CA GLY A 195 -2.45 -18.67 -3.63
C GLY A 195 -3.56 -17.61 -3.69
N SER A 196 -3.86 -17.21 -4.92
CA SER A 196 -4.77 -16.11 -5.23
C SER A 196 -6.23 -16.40 -4.84
N GLN A 197 -6.64 -17.66 -4.83
CA GLN A 197 -7.99 -18.07 -4.49
C GLN A 197 -8.35 -17.75 -3.04
N LEU A 198 -7.51 -18.14 -2.08
CA LEU A 198 -7.75 -17.85 -0.66
C LEU A 198 -7.70 -16.33 -0.41
N ALA A 199 -6.73 -15.62 -0.98
CA ALA A 199 -6.64 -14.17 -0.86
C ALA A 199 -7.90 -13.46 -1.39
N LEU A 200 -8.44 -13.91 -2.53
CA LEU A 200 -9.68 -13.36 -3.10
C LEU A 200 -10.90 -13.66 -2.23
N GLN A 201 -10.99 -14.88 -1.70
CA GLN A 201 -12.05 -15.28 -0.77
C GLN A 201 -12.03 -14.41 0.50
N VAL A 202 -10.85 -14.18 1.07
CA VAL A 202 -10.67 -13.29 2.23
C VAL A 202 -11.09 -11.86 1.91
N ALA A 203 -10.66 -11.31 0.76
CA ALA A 203 -11.04 -9.97 0.34
C ALA A 203 -12.56 -9.82 0.17
N ARG A 204 -13.22 -10.80 -0.45
CA ARG A 204 -14.69 -10.85 -0.58
C ARG A 204 -15.39 -10.92 0.78
N ASN A 205 -14.88 -11.75 1.68
CA ASN A 205 -15.47 -11.92 3.01
C ASN A 205 -15.26 -10.68 3.90
N LEU A 206 -14.25 -9.87 3.62
CA LEU A 206 -14.03 -8.54 4.23
C LEU A 206 -14.75 -7.41 3.49
N VAL A 207 -15.54 -7.72 2.45
CA VAL A 207 -16.31 -6.76 1.66
C VAL A 207 -15.42 -5.66 1.05
N LEU A 208 -14.19 -6.02 0.66
CA LEU A 208 -13.31 -5.12 -0.06
C LEU A 208 -13.80 -4.99 -1.50
N TYR A 209 -14.18 -3.77 -1.89
CA TYR A 209 -14.67 -3.47 -3.24
C TYR A 209 -13.66 -3.87 -4.32
N LEU A 210 -12.37 -3.58 -4.10
CA LEU A 210 -11.28 -3.92 -5.00
C LEU A 210 -10.03 -4.31 -4.20
N ARG A 211 -9.34 -5.37 -4.63
CA ARG A 211 -7.99 -5.69 -4.15
C ARG A 211 -7.00 -4.79 -4.89
N ARG A 212 -6.41 -3.83 -4.19
CA ARG A 212 -5.52 -2.85 -4.81
C ARG A 212 -4.15 -3.49 -5.08
N PRO A 213 -3.60 -3.40 -6.30
CA PRO A 213 -2.26 -3.90 -6.56
C PRO A 213 -1.23 -3.00 -5.89
N GLY A 214 -0.10 -3.57 -5.47
CA GLY A 214 0.94 -2.82 -4.73
C GLY A 214 1.45 -1.58 -5.45
N GLY A 215 1.46 -1.63 -6.78
CA GLY A 215 1.83 -0.48 -7.60
C GLY A 215 0.92 0.73 -7.42
N GLN A 216 -0.36 0.57 -7.08
CA GLN A 216 -1.37 1.65 -7.05
C GLN A 216 -0.89 2.87 -6.25
N SER A 217 -1.17 4.09 -6.74
CA SER A 217 -0.84 5.35 -6.06
C SER A 217 -1.49 5.42 -4.68
N GLN A 218 -0.72 5.77 -3.64
CA GLN A 218 -1.23 6.00 -2.28
C GLN A 218 -2.24 7.14 -2.24
N PHE A 219 -1.89 8.20 -2.94
CA PHE A 219 -2.60 9.46 -2.88
C PHE A 219 -3.56 9.50 -4.06
N SER A 220 -4.83 9.30 -3.74
CA SER A 220 -5.93 9.46 -4.68
C SER A 220 -6.15 10.95 -4.93
N ALA A 221 -5.95 11.39 -6.17
CA ALA A 221 -6.28 12.77 -6.54
C ALA A 221 -7.76 13.11 -6.25
N ALA A 222 -8.65 12.12 -6.28
CA ALA A 222 -10.06 12.25 -5.89
C ALA A 222 -10.20 12.67 -4.41
N LEU A 223 -9.59 11.94 -3.47
CA LEU A 223 -9.68 12.25 -2.03
C LEU A 223 -9.13 13.63 -1.63
N SER A 224 -8.22 14.20 -2.43
CA SER A 224 -7.66 15.53 -2.18
C SER A 224 -8.67 16.64 -2.39
N LEU A 225 -9.62 16.45 -3.30
CA LEU A 225 -10.64 17.44 -3.62
C LEU A 225 -11.79 17.43 -2.62
N GLN A 226 -12.07 16.28 -2.00
CA GLN A 226 -13.07 16.19 -0.92
C GLN A 226 -12.69 16.99 0.35
N GLY A 227 -11.40 17.29 0.54
CA GLY A 227 -10.86 18.03 1.68
C GLY A 227 -11.03 19.55 1.63
N THR A 228 -11.62 20.12 0.58
CA THR A 228 -11.94 21.55 0.53
C THR A 228 -13.38 21.80 1.04
N ASP A 229 -13.54 22.78 1.94
CA ASP A 229 -14.86 23.22 2.40
C ASP A 229 -15.65 23.96 1.30
N ARG A 230 -14.99 24.28 0.18
CA ARG A 230 -15.62 24.97 -0.95
C ARG A 230 -16.37 23.99 -1.83
N LYS A 231 -17.69 23.90 -1.61
CA LYS A 231 -18.64 23.11 -2.42
C LYS A 231 -18.37 23.14 -3.95
N PRO A 232 -18.07 24.30 -4.59
CA PRO A 232 -17.79 24.34 -6.03
C PRO A 232 -16.57 23.53 -6.47
N LEU A 233 -15.51 23.44 -5.65
CA LEU A 233 -14.32 22.66 -5.97
C LEU A 233 -14.52 21.16 -5.74
N ARG A 234 -15.38 20.78 -4.78
CA ARG A 234 -15.79 19.38 -4.58
C ARG A 234 -16.60 18.84 -5.76
N GLU A 235 -17.57 19.62 -6.25
CA GLU A 235 -18.39 19.20 -7.41
C GLU A 235 -17.59 19.15 -8.72
N LEU A 236 -16.53 19.96 -8.82
CA LEU A 236 -15.59 19.91 -9.94
C LEU A 236 -14.87 18.55 -10.04
N GLU A 237 -14.68 17.83 -8.93
CA GLU A 237 -14.02 16.52 -8.89
C GLU A 237 -14.73 15.47 -9.73
N GLY A 238 -16.00 15.19 -9.40
CA GLY A 238 -16.78 14.17 -10.07
C GLY A 238 -16.90 14.48 -11.55
N TRP A 239 -17.11 15.77 -11.87
CA TRP A 239 -17.17 16.20 -13.26
C TRP A 239 -15.84 15.97 -14.00
N VAL A 240 -14.70 16.33 -13.42
CA VAL A 240 -13.39 16.11 -14.06
C VAL A 240 -13.12 14.63 -14.29
N LEU A 241 -13.48 13.75 -13.34
CA LEU A 241 -13.33 12.31 -13.46
C LEU A 241 -14.18 11.72 -14.61
N ASP A 242 -15.38 12.24 -14.80
CA ASP A 242 -16.31 11.81 -15.85
C ASP A 242 -15.94 12.36 -17.25
N HIS A 243 -15.06 13.36 -17.32
CA HIS A 243 -14.75 14.12 -18.54
C HIS A 243 -13.23 14.16 -18.84
N LEU A 244 -12.48 13.14 -18.39
CA LEU A 244 -11.01 13.11 -18.54
C LEU A 244 -10.54 13.16 -19.99
N ASP A 245 -11.36 12.67 -20.92
CA ASP A 245 -11.18 12.68 -22.38
C ASP A 245 -11.32 14.08 -23.02
N GLN A 246 -11.86 15.05 -22.29
CA GLN A 246 -12.10 16.41 -22.78
C GLN A 246 -10.93 17.37 -22.52
N PRO A 247 -10.86 18.53 -23.22
CA PRO A 247 -9.85 19.56 -22.96
C PRO A 247 -10.10 20.30 -21.63
N LEU A 248 -9.66 19.70 -20.52
CA LEU A 248 -9.76 20.21 -19.15
C LEU A 248 -8.75 21.34 -18.84
N THR A 249 -8.84 22.44 -19.59
CA THR A 249 -7.97 23.61 -19.42
C THR A 249 -8.40 24.48 -18.23
N VAL A 250 -7.51 25.34 -17.74
CA VAL A 250 -7.82 26.27 -16.63
C VAL A 250 -9.08 27.12 -16.91
N PRO A 251 -9.30 27.70 -18.11
CA PRO A 251 -10.54 28.39 -18.43
C PRO A 251 -11.80 27.52 -18.32
N VAL A 252 -11.75 26.28 -18.82
CA VAL A 252 -12.88 25.33 -18.77
C VAL A 252 -13.24 24.99 -17.33
N LEU A 253 -12.23 24.68 -16.51
CA LEU A 253 -12.43 24.37 -15.10
C LEU A 253 -12.94 25.59 -14.32
N ALA A 254 -12.41 26.78 -14.61
CA ALA A 254 -12.82 28.03 -13.97
C ALA A 254 -14.27 28.40 -14.30
N GLN A 255 -14.68 28.22 -15.56
CA GLN A 255 -16.07 28.44 -15.99
C GLN A 255 -17.04 27.53 -15.24
N ARG A 256 -16.67 26.25 -15.04
CA ARG A 256 -17.51 25.27 -14.34
C ARG A 256 -17.83 25.64 -12.89
N VAL A 257 -16.92 26.37 -12.24
CA VAL A 257 -17.09 26.85 -10.86
C VAL A 257 -17.37 28.35 -10.76
N ALA A 258 -17.78 28.98 -11.87
CA ALA A 258 -18.13 30.40 -11.97
C ALA A 258 -17.02 31.35 -11.44
N MET A 259 -15.76 31.07 -11.79
CA MET A 259 -14.61 31.90 -11.44
C MET A 259 -13.87 32.39 -12.68
N SER A 260 -13.20 33.53 -12.56
CA SER A 260 -12.20 33.92 -13.57
C SER A 260 -11.01 32.96 -13.54
N PRO A 261 -10.32 32.71 -14.68
CA PRO A 261 -9.21 31.76 -14.75
C PRO A 261 -8.08 32.04 -13.74
N ARG A 262 -7.73 33.32 -13.54
CA ARG A 262 -6.71 33.73 -12.56
C ARG A 262 -7.14 33.45 -11.12
N ASN A 263 -8.39 33.79 -10.77
CA ASN A 263 -8.89 33.54 -9.42
C ASN A 263 -9.00 32.04 -9.14
N PHE A 264 -9.52 31.28 -10.09
CA PHE A 264 -9.60 29.82 -10.00
C PHE A 264 -8.23 29.19 -9.76
N ALA A 265 -7.22 29.48 -10.60
CA ALA A 265 -5.90 28.88 -10.46
C ALA A 265 -5.26 29.17 -9.09
N ARG A 266 -5.41 30.40 -8.60
CA ARG A 266 -4.92 30.83 -7.29
C ARG A 266 -5.64 30.11 -6.14
N VAL A 267 -6.97 30.09 -6.16
CA VAL A 267 -7.78 29.42 -5.14
C VAL A 267 -7.52 27.92 -5.16
N PHE A 268 -7.55 27.29 -6.33
CA PHE A 268 -7.27 25.88 -6.51
C PHE A 268 -5.90 25.51 -5.93
N THR A 269 -4.85 26.27 -6.26
CA THR A 269 -3.49 25.98 -5.76
C THR A 269 -3.39 26.13 -4.24
N LYS A 270 -4.07 27.11 -3.65
CA LYS A 270 -4.10 27.31 -2.20
C LYS A 270 -4.78 26.13 -1.48
N GLU A 271 -5.93 25.70 -1.98
CA GLU A 271 -6.75 24.65 -1.37
C GLU A 271 -6.13 23.26 -1.62
N MET A 272 -5.71 22.99 -2.86
CA MET A 272 -5.27 21.67 -3.33
C MET A 272 -3.77 21.43 -3.21
N ARG A 273 -2.99 22.47 -2.84
CA ARG A 273 -1.52 22.45 -2.80
C ARG A 273 -0.86 21.97 -4.11
N THR A 274 -1.58 22.10 -5.23
CA THR A 274 -1.11 21.74 -6.58
C THR A 274 -1.82 22.60 -7.63
N THR A 275 -1.22 22.74 -8.81
CA THR A 275 -1.82 23.49 -9.93
C THR A 275 -2.94 22.69 -10.61
N PRO A 276 -3.97 23.32 -11.19
CA PRO A 276 -5.02 22.61 -11.92
C PRO A 276 -4.51 21.69 -13.05
N ALA A 277 -3.49 22.12 -13.78
CA ALA A 277 -2.91 21.31 -14.87
C ALA A 277 -2.28 20.00 -14.34
N LYS A 278 -1.41 20.10 -13.31
CA LYS A 278 -0.83 18.92 -12.65
C LYS A 278 -1.89 18.00 -12.05
N PHE A 279 -2.98 18.58 -11.53
CA PHE A 279 -4.09 17.82 -10.98
C PHE A 279 -4.78 16.96 -12.05
N VAL A 280 -5.16 17.57 -13.19
CA VAL A 280 -5.74 16.85 -14.32
C VAL A 280 -4.78 15.80 -14.87
N GLU A 281 -3.51 16.14 -15.06
CA GLU A 281 -2.50 15.18 -15.53
C GLU A 281 -2.43 13.94 -14.61
N ARG A 282 -2.47 14.15 -13.29
CA ARG A 282 -2.46 13.06 -12.32
C ARG A 282 -3.70 12.16 -12.44
N LEU A 283 -4.89 12.74 -12.55
CA LEU A 283 -6.12 11.97 -12.75
C LEU A 283 -6.09 11.16 -14.04
N ARG A 284 -5.55 11.75 -15.13
CA ARG A 284 -5.38 11.04 -16.41
C ARG A 284 -4.39 9.88 -16.29
N VAL A 285 -3.29 10.06 -15.55
CA VAL A 285 -2.34 8.97 -15.28
C VAL A 285 -3.02 7.87 -14.46
N GLU A 286 -3.76 8.21 -13.40
CA GLU A 286 -4.51 7.24 -12.59
C GLU A 286 -5.56 6.48 -13.41
N ALA A 287 -6.28 7.15 -14.32
CA ALA A 287 -7.20 6.51 -15.26
C ALA A 287 -6.48 5.58 -16.25
N ALA A 288 -5.36 6.02 -16.82
CA ALA A 288 -4.57 5.19 -17.75
C ALA A 288 -4.02 3.95 -17.05
N ARG A 289 -3.54 4.06 -15.80
CA ARG A 289 -3.09 2.91 -15.01
C ARG A 289 -4.19 1.86 -14.86
N ARG A 290 -5.38 2.27 -14.40
CA ARG A 290 -6.55 1.37 -14.28
C ARG A 290 -6.86 0.67 -15.60
N ARG A 291 -6.91 1.42 -16.71
CA ARG A 291 -7.15 0.84 -18.04
C ARG A 291 -6.04 -0.10 -18.50
N LEU A 292 -4.78 0.16 -18.17
CA LEU A 292 -3.65 -0.73 -18.48
C LEU A 292 -3.72 -2.05 -17.69
N GLU A 293 -4.32 -2.03 -16.49
CA GLU A 293 -4.46 -3.17 -15.58
C GLU A 293 -5.72 -4.02 -15.84
N GLU A 294 -6.79 -3.38 -16.29
CA GLU A 294 -8.14 -3.97 -16.40
C GLU A 294 -8.54 -4.32 -17.84
N SER A 295 -7.87 -3.74 -18.85
CA SER A 295 -8.26 -3.92 -20.26
C SER A 295 -7.13 -4.44 -21.16
N GLN A 296 -7.52 -4.92 -22.34
CA GLN A 296 -6.63 -5.30 -23.44
C GLN A 296 -6.50 -4.19 -24.49
N ASN A 297 -7.05 -3.00 -24.25
CA ASN A 297 -7.09 -1.89 -25.21
C ASN A 297 -5.67 -1.51 -25.68
N THR A 298 -5.54 -1.01 -26.91
CA THR A 298 -4.27 -0.52 -27.43
C THR A 298 -3.81 0.74 -26.66
N MET A 299 -2.53 1.09 -26.78
CA MET A 299 -2.00 2.29 -26.12
C MET A 299 -2.65 3.56 -26.67
N GLU A 300 -2.93 3.58 -27.97
CA GLU A 300 -3.66 4.65 -28.66
C GLU A 300 -5.07 4.82 -28.08
N MET A 301 -5.82 3.72 -27.92
CA MET A 301 -7.17 3.76 -27.34
C MET A 301 -7.16 4.28 -25.90
N ILE A 302 -6.20 3.84 -25.08
CA ILE A 302 -6.08 4.33 -23.70
C ILE A 302 -5.69 5.81 -23.67
N ALA A 303 -4.77 6.23 -24.53
CA ALA A 303 -4.38 7.64 -24.60
C ALA A 303 -5.56 8.55 -24.96
N ALA A 304 -6.42 8.11 -25.89
CA ALA A 304 -7.65 8.82 -26.24
C ALA A 304 -8.66 8.82 -25.09
N GLN A 305 -8.99 7.66 -24.51
CA GLN A 305 -9.96 7.50 -23.43
C GLN A 305 -9.58 8.23 -22.14
N CYS A 306 -8.29 8.43 -21.90
CA CYS A 306 -7.78 9.17 -20.74
C CYS A 306 -7.41 10.62 -21.09
N GLY A 307 -7.74 11.12 -22.28
CA GLY A 307 -7.55 12.52 -22.67
C GLY A 307 -6.10 12.99 -22.80
N PHE A 308 -5.17 12.09 -23.07
CA PHE A 308 -3.80 12.47 -23.42
C PHE A 308 -3.68 12.98 -24.86
N GLY A 309 -4.73 12.79 -25.67
CA GLY A 309 -4.77 13.14 -27.09
C GLY A 309 -4.02 12.14 -27.97
N ASN A 310 -2.79 11.78 -27.61
CA ASN A 310 -2.01 10.78 -28.34
C ASN A 310 -1.07 9.96 -27.43
N MET A 311 -0.54 8.86 -27.98
CA MET A 311 0.33 7.94 -27.26
C MET A 311 1.63 8.60 -26.76
N ASN A 312 2.22 9.54 -27.52
CA ASN A 312 3.47 10.20 -27.12
C ASN A 312 3.26 11.10 -25.90
N SER A 313 2.18 11.88 -25.88
CA SER A 313 1.77 12.68 -24.72
C SER A 313 1.50 11.79 -23.51
N MET A 314 0.76 10.69 -23.69
CA MET A 314 0.55 9.71 -22.62
C MET A 314 1.88 9.17 -22.09
N ARG A 315 2.78 8.73 -22.97
CA ARG A 315 4.09 8.19 -22.60
C ARG A 315 4.91 9.20 -21.79
N ASN A 316 4.99 10.45 -22.22
CA ASN A 316 5.76 11.50 -21.56
C ASN A 316 5.21 11.81 -20.16
N VAL A 317 3.89 12.01 -20.03
CA VAL A 317 3.26 12.32 -18.74
C VAL A 317 3.36 11.12 -17.80
N PHE A 318 3.10 9.91 -18.30
CA PHE A 318 3.15 8.68 -17.52
C PHE A 318 4.58 8.35 -17.05
N GLN A 319 5.58 8.50 -17.91
CA GLN A 319 6.99 8.28 -17.54
C GLN A 319 7.50 9.34 -16.56
N ARG A 320 7.07 10.60 -16.70
CA ARG A 320 7.41 11.65 -15.73
C ARG A 320 6.82 11.34 -14.34
N ALA A 321 5.57 10.86 -14.31
CA ALA A 321 4.84 10.55 -13.08
C ALA A 321 5.34 9.27 -12.39
N LEU A 322 5.55 8.18 -13.15
CA LEU A 322 5.79 6.83 -12.61
C LEU A 322 7.19 6.29 -12.90
N LYS A 323 8.06 7.10 -13.52
CA LYS A 323 9.45 6.76 -13.91
C LYS A 323 9.59 5.58 -14.88
N ILE A 324 8.49 4.96 -15.31
CA ILE A 324 8.45 3.88 -16.31
C ILE A 324 7.43 4.16 -17.41
N PRO A 325 7.67 3.72 -18.66
CA PRO A 325 6.73 3.91 -19.75
C PRO A 325 5.48 3.01 -19.63
N PRO A 326 4.31 3.42 -20.15
CA PRO A 326 3.04 2.69 -20.06
C PRO A 326 3.11 1.22 -20.49
N GLY A 327 3.85 0.94 -21.57
CA GLY A 327 4.04 -0.43 -22.07
C GLY A 327 4.82 -1.32 -21.10
N GLN A 328 5.83 -0.77 -20.43
CA GLN A 328 6.59 -1.51 -19.40
C GLN A 328 5.73 -1.73 -18.16
N TYR A 329 4.94 -0.74 -17.76
CA TYR A 329 3.98 -0.84 -16.66
C TYR A 329 2.99 -1.99 -16.87
N ARG A 330 2.32 -2.03 -18.04
CA ARG A 330 1.39 -3.11 -18.40
C ARG A 330 2.03 -4.50 -18.35
N ARG A 331 3.26 -4.64 -18.87
CA ARG A 331 3.99 -5.93 -18.85
C ARG A 331 4.30 -6.40 -17.44
N HIS A 332 4.74 -5.50 -16.57
CA HIS A 332 5.02 -5.83 -15.16
C HIS A 332 3.76 -6.32 -14.47
N PHE A 333 2.63 -5.64 -14.69
CA PHE A 333 1.37 -6.02 -14.10
C PHE A 333 0.84 -7.37 -14.62
N ARG A 334 0.89 -7.62 -15.94
CA ARG A 334 0.49 -8.92 -16.50
C ARG A 334 1.33 -10.07 -15.99
N ARG A 335 2.64 -9.87 -15.81
CA ARG A 335 3.53 -10.87 -15.24
C ARG A 335 3.22 -11.19 -13.77
N MET A 336 2.62 -10.26 -13.03
CA MET A 336 2.12 -10.51 -11.67
C MET A 336 0.77 -11.25 -11.66
N LYS A 337 -0.09 -11.06 -12.68
CA LYS A 337 -1.36 -11.80 -12.83
C LYS A 337 -1.17 -13.23 -13.36
N ASP A 338 -0.20 -13.45 -14.24
CA ASP A 338 0.08 -14.77 -14.86
C ASP A 338 1.48 -15.28 -14.48
N PRO A 339 1.67 -15.92 -13.30
CA PRO A 339 2.97 -16.49 -12.93
C PRO A 339 3.34 -17.75 -13.73
N VAL A 340 2.47 -18.28 -14.60
CA VAL A 340 2.73 -19.50 -15.37
C VAL A 340 2.98 -19.19 -16.85
N ARG A 341 4.23 -18.83 -17.17
CA ARG A 341 4.86 -19.17 -18.46
C ARG A 341 6.37 -19.00 -18.35
N LYS A 342 7.02 -19.95 -17.67
CA LYS A 342 8.44 -20.25 -17.94
C LYS A 342 8.52 -21.47 -18.85
N SER A 343 9.13 -21.24 -20.01
CA SER A 343 10.10 -22.13 -20.65
C SER A 343 9.58 -23.48 -21.16
N LYS A 344 9.03 -23.49 -22.37
CA LYS A 344 9.35 -24.56 -23.32
C LYS A 344 10.09 -23.95 -24.51
N HIS A 345 11.17 -24.63 -24.90
CA HIS A 345 12.07 -24.40 -26.05
C HIS A 345 13.28 -23.52 -25.71
N ARG A 346 14.53 -23.99 -25.82
CA ARG A 346 15.10 -25.18 -26.47
C ARG A 346 16.11 -25.87 -25.55
#